data_AF-A0A2T0LG96-F1
#
_entry.id   AF-A0A2T0LG96-F1
#
_cell.length_a   1.000
_cell.length_b   1.000
_cell.length_c   1.000
_cell.angle_alpha   90.00
_cell.angle_beta   90.00
_cell.angle_gamma   90.00
#
_symmetry.space_group_name_H-M   'P 1'
#
loop_
_entity.id
_entity.type
_entity.pdbx_description
1 polymer ?
#
loop_
_entity_poly.entity_id
_entity_poly.type
_entity_poly.pdbx_seq_one_letter_code
_entity_poly.pdbx_strand_id
1 'polypeptide(L)'
;MEPTGNVPVEEIRATLHKQQKQCLDILDALSAGQGTLYHVRMSVQNLGKIDLYQWMYFLVQHQKRHLVQLEKILQEWRRQKAKKI
;
A
#
# COMPACT_ATOMS: atom_id res chain seq x y z
N MET A 1 -13.14 -3.01 1.72
CA MET A 1 -13.74 -1.69 1.42
C MET A 1 -14.15 -1.71 -0.03
N GLU A 2 -15.38 -1.29 -0.33
CA GLU A 2 -15.89 -1.21 -1.68
C GLU A 2 -15.59 0.18 -2.27
N PRO A 3 -14.97 0.30 -3.46
CA PRO A 3 -14.76 1.59 -4.11
C PRO A 3 -16.09 2.11 -4.66
N THR A 4 -16.60 3.21 -4.10
CA THR A 4 -17.88 3.82 -4.52
C THR A 4 -17.73 4.82 -5.66
N GLY A 5 -16.49 5.13 -6.07
CA GLY A 5 -16.19 6.12 -7.13
C GLY A 5 -16.37 7.59 -6.72
N ASN A 6 -16.90 7.87 -5.53
CA ASN A 6 -17.27 9.22 -5.09
C ASN A 6 -16.24 9.89 -4.18
N VAL A 7 -15.11 9.25 -3.92
CA VAL A 7 -14.07 9.78 -3.02
C VAL A 7 -13.27 10.88 -3.74
N PRO A 8 -13.20 12.12 -3.21
CA PRO A 8 -12.40 13.18 -3.79
C PRO A 8 -10.90 12.81 -3.84
N VAL A 9 -10.20 13.26 -4.88
CA VAL A 9 -8.75 13.00 -5.05
C VAL A 9 -7.92 13.49 -3.85
N GLU A 10 -8.29 14.63 -3.27
CA GLU A 10 -7.61 15.17 -2.10
C GLU A 10 -7.81 14.31 -0.85
N GLU A 11 -8.97 13.65 -0.72
CA GLU A 11 -9.22 12.69 0.36
C GLU A 11 -8.38 11.41 0.17
N ILE A 12 -8.24 10.93 -1.07
CA ILE A 12 -7.35 9.80 -1.40
C ILE A 12 -5.91 10.15 -0.99
N ARG A 13 -5.43 11.35 -1.37
CA ARG A 13 -4.08 11.82 -1.05
C ARG A 13 -3.87 11.95 0.47
N ALA A 14 -4.79 12.60 1.17
CA ALA A 14 -4.73 12.75 2.62
C ALA A 14 -4.72 11.39 3.32
N THR A 15 -5.53 10.44 2.84
CA THR A 15 -5.60 9.08 3.39
C THR A 15 -4.28 8.32 3.20
N LEU A 16 -3.66 8.41 2.01
CA LEU A 16 -2.35 7.79 1.76
C LEU A 16 -1.28 8.31 2.72
N HIS A 17 -1.18 9.63 2.91
CA HIS A 17 -0.21 10.21 3.84
C HIS A 17 -0.50 9.81 5.29
N LYS A 18 -1.78 9.84 5.70
CA LYS A 18 -2.19 9.44 7.04
C LYS A 18 -1.81 7.99 7.33
N GLN A 19 -2.13 7.07 6.42
CA GLN A 19 -1.81 5.64 6.57
C GLN A 19 -0.31 5.40 6.61
N GLN A 20 0.47 6.07 5.75
CA GLN A 20 1.92 5.99 5.79
C GLN A 20 2.47 6.42 7.16
N LYS A 21 2.02 7.58 7.68
CA LYS A 21 2.44 8.06 8.99
C LYS A 21 2.08 7.06 10.09
N GLN A 22 0.85 6.54 10.10
CA GLN A 22 0.40 5.55 11.08
C GLN A 22 1.24 4.28 11.06
N CYS A 23 1.66 3.81 9.88
CA CYS A 23 2.58 2.68 9.76
C CYS A 23 3.94 2.99 10.41
N LEU A 24 4.51 4.18 10.17
CA LEU A 24 5.78 4.57 10.77
C LEU A 24 5.68 4.71 12.29
N ASP A 25 4.62 5.35 12.79
CA ASP A 25 4.39 5.50 14.23
C ASP A 25 4.33 4.13 14.95
N ILE A 26 3.72 3.12 14.31
CA ILE A 26 3.66 1.74 14.84
C ILE A 26 5.04 1.07 14.85
N LEU A 27 5.84 1.26 13.79
CA LEU A 27 7.20 0.72 13.73
C LEU A 27 8.09 1.31 14.82
N ASP A 28 8.00 2.62 15.05
CA ASP A 28 8.78 3.31 16.07
C ASP A 28 8.40 2.83 17.48
N ALA A 29 7.10 2.66 17.74
CA ALA A 29 6.58 2.13 19.00
C ALA A 29 7.04 0.69 19.29
N LEU A 30 7.32 -0.08 18.25
CA LEU A 30 7.77 -1.48 18.33
C LEU A 30 9.22 -1.63 17.88
N SER A 31 10.05 -0.62 18.13
CA SER A 31 11.44 -0.58 17.64
C SER A 31 12.38 -1.60 18.30
N ALA A 32 12.01 -2.19 19.45
CA ALA A 32 12.85 -3.15 20.18
C ALA A 32 12.53 -4.63 19.89
N GLY A 33 11.94 -4.92 18.73
CA GLY A 33 11.74 -6.31 18.25
C GLY A 33 10.44 -6.97 18.71
N GLN A 34 9.60 -6.30 19.50
CA GLN A 34 8.35 -6.86 20.04
C GLN A 34 7.36 -7.30 18.94
N GLY A 35 7.47 -6.73 17.73
CA GLY A 35 6.64 -7.12 16.59
C GLY A 35 6.79 -8.60 16.19
N THR A 36 7.91 -9.25 16.52
CA THR A 36 8.12 -10.69 16.27
C THR A 36 7.18 -11.60 17.05
N LEU A 37 6.61 -11.11 18.16
CA LEU A 37 5.70 -11.89 19.00
C LEU A 37 4.29 -11.99 18.42
N TYR A 38 3.92 -11.07 17.51
CA TYR A 38 2.57 -10.93 16.99
C TYR A 38 2.49 -11.45 15.55
N HIS A 39 1.60 -12.43 15.34
CA HIS A 39 1.50 -13.15 14.07
C HIS A 39 0.15 -12.92 13.40
N VAL A 40 0.17 -12.67 12.10
CA VAL A 40 -1.02 -12.51 11.26
C VAL A 40 -1.10 -13.69 10.29
N ARG A 41 -2.27 -14.30 10.15
CA ARG A 41 -2.51 -15.32 9.14
C ARG A 41 -2.82 -14.65 7.80
N MET A 42 -1.97 -14.89 6.81
CA MET A 42 -2.13 -14.43 5.44
C MET A 42 -2.66 -15.58 4.58
N SER A 43 -3.84 -15.42 3.99
CA SER A 43 -4.39 -16.37 3.02
C SER A 43 -3.84 -16.16 1.60
N VAL A 44 -3.21 -15.00 1.34
CA VAL A 44 -2.66 -14.69 0.02
C VAL A 44 -1.39 -15.51 -0.25
N GLN A 45 -1.33 -16.16 -1.42
CA GLN A 45 -0.16 -16.91 -1.91
C GLN A 45 0.38 -17.99 -0.94
N ASN A 46 -0.45 -18.59 -0.09
CA ASN A 46 -0.03 -19.58 0.91
C ASN A 46 1.10 -19.12 1.85
N LEU A 47 1.19 -17.81 2.12
CA LEU A 47 2.21 -17.23 3.01
C LEU A 47 2.12 -17.74 4.46
N GLY A 48 0.98 -18.31 4.88
CA GLY A 48 0.84 -18.92 6.20
C GLY A 48 0.71 -17.87 7.30
N LYS A 49 1.46 -18.03 8.39
CA LYS A 49 1.55 -17.04 9.47
C LYS A 49 2.86 -16.28 9.33
N ILE A 50 2.79 -14.96 9.37
CA ILE A 50 3.96 -14.08 9.35
C ILE A 50 3.90 -13.14 10.54
N ASP A 51 5.06 -12.70 11.03
CA ASP A 51 5.14 -11.72 12.11
C ASP A 51 4.80 -10.30 11.63
N LEU A 52 4.70 -9.35 12.56
CA LEU A 52 4.36 -7.96 12.26
C LEU A 52 5.34 -7.32 11.27
N TYR A 53 6.65 -7.51 11.44
CA TYR A 53 7.65 -6.86 10.59
C TYR A 53 7.63 -7.44 9.18
N GLN A 54 7.48 -8.77 9.08
CA GLN A 54 7.26 -9.45 7.81
C GLN A 54 5.98 -8.95 7.12
N TRP A 55 4.90 -8.75 7.88
CA TRP A 55 3.65 -8.22 7.36
C TRP A 55 3.79 -6.76 6.89
N MET A 56 4.47 -5.90 7.66
CA MET A 56 4.75 -4.53 7.25
C MET A 56 5.64 -4.45 6.02
N TYR A 57 6.66 -5.30 5.94
CA TYR A 57 7.48 -5.43 4.73
C TYR A 57 6.64 -5.87 3.53
N PHE A 58 5.74 -6.84 3.72
CA PHE A 58 4.81 -7.27 2.68
C PHE A 58 3.93 -6.13 2.17
N LEU A 59 3.40 -5.26 3.06
CA LEU A 59 2.62 -4.07 2.68
C LEU A 59 3.43 -3.13 1.77
N VAL A 60 4.69 -2.84 2.13
CA VAL A 60 5.56 -1.96 1.34
C VAL A 60 5.87 -2.56 -0.04
N GLN A 61 6.17 -3.87 -0.10
CA GLN A 61 6.40 -4.56 -1.38
C GLN A 61 5.13 -4.60 -2.25
N HIS A 62 3.96 -4.74 -1.62
CA HIS A 62 2.69 -4.69 -2.33
C HIS A 62 2.43 -3.31 -2.94
N GLN A 63 2.69 -2.24 -2.19
CA GLN A 63 2.60 -0.88 -2.70
C GLN A 63 3.55 -0.66 -3.90
N LYS A 64 4.80 -1.14 -3.82
CA LYS A 64 5.77 -1.06 -4.92
C LYS A 64 5.23 -1.70 -6.21
N ARG A 65 4.55 -2.85 -6.10
CA ARG A 65 3.91 -3.51 -7.25
C ARG A 65 2.83 -2.63 -7.88
N HIS A 66 2.03 -1.95 -7.07
CA HIS A 66 0.99 -1.04 -7.55
C HIS A 66 1.57 0.21 -8.22
N LEU A 67 2.72 0.73 -7.78
CA LEU A 67 3.39 1.84 -8.46
C LEU A 67 3.65 1.52 -9.94
N VAL A 68 4.12 0.31 -10.25
CA VAL A 68 4.34 -0.12 -11.63
C VAL A 68 3.04 -0.14 -12.44
N GLN A 69 1.92 -0.52 -11.83
CA GLN A 69 0.61 -0.52 -12.50
C GLN A 69 0.12 0.92 -12.74
N LEU A 70 0.25 1.80 -11.75
CA LEU A 70 -0.12 3.21 -11.84
C LEU A 70 0.70 3.95 -12.91
N GLU A 71 2.01 3.68 -12.98
CA GLU A 71 2.88 4.24 -14.02
C GLU A 71 2.43 3.81 -15.42
N LYS A 72 2.09 2.53 -15.62
CA LYS A 72 1.56 2.05 -16.91
C LYS A 72 0.29 2.79 -17.31
N ILE A 73 -0.66 2.95 -16.39
CA ILE A 73 -1.90 3.70 -16.62
C ILE A 73 -1.61 5.15 -17.01
N LEU A 74 -0.67 5.81 -16.31
CA LEU A 74 -0.26 7.18 -16.62
C LEU A 74 0.33 7.29 -18.03
N GLN A 75 1.15 6.33 -18.45
CA GLN A 75 1.73 6.31 -19.79
C GLN A 75 0.67 6.05 -20.88
N GLU A 76 -0.28 5.15 -20.63
CA GLU A 76 -1.39 4.89 -21.54
C GLU A 76 -2.24 6.15 -21.76
N TRP A 77 -2.59 6.86 -20.68
CA TRP A 77 -3.31 8.13 -20.76
C TRP A 77 -2.55 9.18 -21.58
N ARG A 78 -1.24 9.34 -21.34
CA ARG A 78 -0.38 10.28 -22.09
C ARG A 78 -0.37 9.97 -23.60
N ARG A 79 -0.25 8.69 -23.97
CA ARG A 79 -0.29 8.25 -25.38
C ARG A 79 -1.65 8.56 -26.02
N GLN A 80 -2.75 8.31 -25.31
CA GLN A 80 -4.09 8.61 -25.83
C GLN A 80 -4.31 10.11 -26.00
N LYS A 81 -3.82 10.93 -25.06
CA LYS A 81 -3.88 12.40 -25.16
C LYS A 81 -3.11 12.92 -26.38
N ALA A 82 -1.90 12.41 -26.63
CA ALA A 82 -1.07 12.82 -27.76
C ALA A 82 -1.65 12.44 -29.14
N LYS A 83 -2.44 11.36 -29.23
CA LYS A 83 -3.12 10.95 -30.46
C LYS A 83 -4.39 11.74 -30.79
N LYS A 84 -4.92 12.50 -29.82
CA LYS A 84 -6.16 13.29 -29.96
C LYS A 84 -5.88 14.77 -30.30
N ILE A 85 -4.62 15.13 -30.51
CA ILE A 85 -4.14 16.46 -30.91
C ILE A 85 -3.63 16.36 -32.35
#